data_AF-A0A6N7G4E1-F1
#
_entry.id   AF-A0A6N7G4E1-F1
#
_cell.length_a   1.000
_cell.length_b   1.000
_cell.length_c   1.000
_cell.angle_alpha   90.00
_cell.angle_beta   90.00
_cell.angle_gamma   90.00
#
_symmetry.space_group_name_H-M   'P 1'
#
loop_
_entity.id
_entity.type
_entity.pdbx_description
1 polymer ?
#
loop_
_entity_poly.entity_id
_entity_poly.type
_entity_poly.pdbx_seq_one_letter_code
_entity_poly.pdbx_strand_id
1 'polypeptide(L)'
;MSIKVMTWVWDHSPAVGTELLMLLAIADHASDNGRDAWPSIKTLARRTRLGERTVQRVLKRLADEGHLVIHVGGGRRSNHYEIPMTSDNSELSTPTSNRRPRQDDTPATSPGHPRCDDVAPPTQLRRGTPDTAMTPEPSSNGPRTLHPAPDATVEPRSPAGSDTDGGGGGFDTAAMEVLAGLGPDWPLTHGQRRRLTPMIATALDAGWRRHALIEHLAANPDGVKSPAAVLAARLHDLPRPFGASGGTERPDWCGNCDQTTRHRERDDGRVERCPACHPTRLAC
;
A
#
# COMPACT_ATOMS: atom_id res chain seq x y z
N MET A 1 0.78 -15.13 2.97
CA MET A 1 0.41 -14.41 4.20
C MET A 1 0.58 -15.30 5.38
N SER A 2 1.74 -15.15 6.04
CA SER A 2 2.02 -15.83 7.30
C SER A 2 2.06 -14.81 8.44
N ILE A 3 1.17 -14.98 9.40
CA ILE A 3 1.17 -14.19 10.65
C ILE A 3 2.44 -14.51 11.46
N LYS A 4 2.91 -15.77 11.45
CA LYS A 4 4.10 -16.20 12.19
C LYS A 4 5.35 -15.42 11.79
N VAL A 5 5.57 -15.22 10.49
CA VAL A 5 6.72 -14.47 9.98
C VAL A 5 6.61 -12.99 10.36
N MET A 6 5.41 -12.39 10.34
CA MET A 6 5.22 -11.02 10.81
C MET A 6 5.52 -10.87 12.31
N THR A 7 5.00 -11.77 13.15
CA THR A 7 5.29 -11.80 14.59
C THR A 7 6.79 -11.93 14.83
N TRP A 8 7.45 -12.88 14.16
CA TRP A 8 8.91 -13.04 14.26
C TRP A 8 9.67 -11.76 13.89
N VAL A 9 9.29 -11.09 12.80
CA VAL A 9 9.89 -9.80 12.40
C VAL A 9 9.68 -8.73 13.46
N TRP A 10 8.50 -8.63 14.08
CA TRP A 10 8.29 -7.67 15.18
C TRP A 10 9.16 -7.94 16.41
N ASP A 11 9.33 -9.22 16.75
CA ASP A 11 10.02 -9.63 17.98
C ASP A 11 11.56 -9.65 17.85
N HIS A 12 12.11 -9.89 16.64
CA HIS A 12 13.54 -10.18 16.43
C HIS A 12 14.25 -9.23 15.46
N SER A 13 13.54 -8.45 14.62
CA SER A 13 14.19 -7.58 13.63
C SER A 13 14.82 -6.34 14.30
N PRO A 14 16.13 -6.08 14.12
CA PRO A 14 16.73 -4.82 14.56
C PRO A 14 16.40 -3.63 13.63
N ALA A 15 15.82 -3.89 12.46
CA ALA A 15 15.46 -2.87 11.49
C ALA A 15 14.38 -1.91 12.01
N VAL A 16 14.42 -0.65 11.58
CA VAL A 16 13.46 0.40 11.98
C VAL A 16 12.87 1.12 10.77
N GLY A 17 11.73 1.80 10.98
CA GLY A 17 11.11 2.67 9.97
C GLY A 17 10.86 1.97 8.64
N THR A 18 11.48 2.51 7.57
CA THR A 18 11.31 2.04 6.18
C THR A 18 11.79 0.60 5.96
N GLU A 19 12.84 0.17 6.67
CA GLU A 19 13.41 -1.18 6.55
C GLU A 19 12.52 -2.21 7.25
N LEU A 20 12.04 -1.90 8.46
CA LEU A 20 11.03 -2.71 9.16
C LEU A 20 9.74 -2.84 8.34
N LEU A 21 9.25 -1.73 7.78
CA LEU A 21 8.07 -1.72 6.92
C LEU A 21 8.26 -2.58 5.65
N MET A 22 9.49 -2.65 5.12
CA MET A 22 9.82 -3.53 3.99
C MET A 22 9.80 -5.01 4.39
N LEU A 23 10.44 -5.37 5.51
CA LEU A 23 10.44 -6.75 6.03
C LEU A 23 9.01 -7.24 6.31
N LEU A 24 8.18 -6.42 6.94
CA LEU A 24 6.77 -6.73 7.19
C LEU A 24 5.96 -6.88 5.89
N ALA A 25 6.23 -6.03 4.88
CA ALA A 25 5.59 -6.15 3.56
C ALA A 25 5.98 -7.43 2.82
N ILE A 26 7.20 -7.95 3.05
CA ILE A 26 7.67 -9.23 2.49
C ILE A 26 7.11 -10.41 3.29
N ALA A 27 7.09 -10.34 4.63
CA ALA A 27 6.51 -11.36 5.51
C ALA A 27 5.04 -11.68 5.18
N ASP A 28 4.25 -10.68 4.78
CA ASP A 28 2.88 -10.87 4.28
C ASP A 28 2.80 -11.78 3.04
N HIS A 29 3.87 -11.90 2.26
CA HIS A 29 3.91 -12.74 1.07
C HIS A 29 4.65 -14.06 1.31
N ALA A 30 5.32 -14.23 2.46
CA ALA A 30 6.06 -15.43 2.81
C ALA A 30 5.15 -16.60 3.23
N SER A 31 5.72 -17.80 3.10
CA SER A 31 5.29 -19.03 3.74
C SER A 31 5.66 -19.04 5.24
N ASP A 32 5.08 -19.95 6.03
CA ASP A 32 5.31 -20.05 7.48
C ASP A 32 6.77 -20.28 7.92
N ASN A 33 7.64 -20.67 6.99
CA ASN A 33 9.08 -20.86 7.16
C ASN A 33 9.92 -19.61 6.80
N GLY A 34 9.28 -18.47 6.47
CA GLY A 34 9.95 -17.23 6.06
C GLY A 34 10.44 -17.21 4.61
N ARG A 35 10.20 -18.29 3.85
CA ARG A 35 10.64 -18.48 2.46
C ARG A 35 9.50 -18.20 1.48
N ASP A 36 9.81 -18.35 0.19
CA ASP A 36 8.84 -18.31 -0.91
C ASP A 36 7.98 -17.03 -0.99
N ALA A 37 8.53 -15.87 -0.61
CA ALA A 37 7.85 -14.60 -0.85
C ALA A 37 8.10 -14.13 -2.29
N TRP A 38 7.05 -13.97 -3.09
CA TRP A 38 7.13 -13.53 -4.51
C TRP A 38 6.53 -12.13 -4.82
N PRO A 39 6.58 -11.11 -3.93
CA PRO A 39 6.04 -9.78 -4.26
C PRO A 39 6.90 -9.06 -5.31
N SER A 40 6.26 -8.49 -6.34
CA SER A 40 6.95 -7.62 -7.29
C SER A 40 7.35 -6.28 -6.66
N ILE A 41 8.37 -5.60 -7.22
CA ILE A 41 8.81 -4.26 -6.77
C ILE A 41 7.64 -3.27 -6.73
N LYS A 42 6.74 -3.30 -7.72
CA LYS A 42 5.52 -2.48 -7.77
C LYS A 42 4.52 -2.81 -6.64
N THR A 43 4.45 -4.07 -6.21
CA THR A 43 3.62 -4.47 -5.06
C THR A 43 4.22 -4.00 -3.74
N LEU A 44 5.54 -4.14 -3.55
CA LEU A 44 6.24 -3.60 -2.39
C LEU A 44 6.12 -2.07 -2.32
N ALA A 45 6.35 -1.37 -3.43
CA ALA A 45 6.17 0.09 -3.55
C ALA A 45 4.78 0.55 -3.09
N ARG A 46 3.73 -0.12 -3.58
CA ARG A 46 2.34 0.18 -3.19
C ARG A 46 2.08 -0.05 -1.70
N ARG A 47 2.55 -1.17 -1.13
CA ARG A 47 2.31 -1.49 0.30
C ARG A 47 3.11 -0.61 1.26
N THR A 48 4.36 -0.33 0.93
CA THR A 48 5.25 0.51 1.75
C THR A 48 5.04 2.01 1.52
N ARG A 49 4.26 2.40 0.49
CA ARG A 49 4.04 3.78 0.04
C ARG A 49 5.33 4.49 -0.39
N LEU A 50 6.27 3.73 -0.96
CA LEU A 50 7.58 4.20 -1.42
C LEU A 50 7.66 4.19 -2.95
N GLY A 51 8.49 5.07 -3.52
CA GLY A 51 8.88 4.95 -4.92
C GLY A 51 9.75 3.72 -5.18
N GLU A 52 9.63 3.11 -6.36
CA GLU A 52 10.32 1.85 -6.72
C GLU A 52 11.85 1.92 -6.56
N ARG A 53 12.47 3.08 -6.81
CA ARG A 53 13.92 3.30 -6.57
C ARG A 53 14.29 3.21 -5.08
N THR A 54 13.41 3.67 -4.19
CA THR A 54 13.60 3.58 -2.74
C THR A 54 13.41 2.14 -2.28
N VAL A 55 12.41 1.43 -2.81
CA VAL A 55 12.21 -0.01 -2.57
C VAL A 55 13.47 -0.79 -2.93
N GLN A 56 14.02 -0.60 -4.14
CA GLN A 56 15.23 -1.28 -4.59
C GLN A 56 16.45 -0.98 -3.69
N ARG A 57 16.60 0.26 -3.21
CA ARG A 57 17.68 0.66 -2.28
C ARG A 57 17.53 -0.03 -0.92
N VAL A 58 16.32 -0.04 -0.35
CA VAL A 58 16.03 -0.66 0.94
C VAL A 58 16.19 -2.18 0.88
N LEU A 59 15.69 -2.82 -0.18
CA LEU A 59 15.90 -4.25 -0.44
C LEU A 59 17.39 -4.60 -0.50
N LYS A 60 18.19 -3.83 -1.25
CA LYS A 60 19.64 -4.05 -1.32
C LYS A 60 20.28 -3.93 0.06
N ARG A 61 19.95 -2.88 0.82
CA ARG A 61 20.49 -2.65 2.16
C ARG A 61 20.16 -3.79 3.13
N LEU A 62 18.90 -4.23 3.18
CA LEU A 62 18.48 -5.38 3.98
C LEU A 62 19.19 -6.68 3.61
N ALA A 63 19.58 -6.84 2.33
CA ALA A 63 20.35 -7.99 1.87
C ALA A 63 21.85 -7.86 2.16
N ASP A 64 22.42 -6.66 2.04
CA ASP A 64 23.81 -6.36 2.44
C ASP A 64 23.99 -6.53 3.97
N GLU A 65 22.97 -6.21 4.76
CA GLU A 65 22.87 -6.42 6.22
C GLU A 65 22.42 -7.85 6.61
N GLY A 66 22.06 -8.69 5.63
CA GLY A 66 21.72 -10.10 5.83
C GLY A 66 20.35 -10.40 6.44
N HIS A 67 19.52 -9.38 6.69
CA HIS A 67 18.12 -9.52 7.13
C HIS A 67 17.18 -10.04 6.04
N LEU A 68 17.65 -10.14 4.79
CA LEU A 68 16.85 -10.55 3.64
C LEU A 68 17.71 -11.26 2.58
N VAL A 69 17.31 -12.44 2.12
CA VAL A 69 17.91 -13.07 0.94
C VAL A 69 17.09 -12.72 -0.29
N ILE A 70 17.74 -12.26 -1.36
CA ILE A 70 17.10 -11.91 -2.64
C ILE A 70 17.56 -12.87 -3.73
N HIS A 71 16.66 -13.71 -4.20
CA HIS A 71 16.88 -14.59 -5.34
C HIS A 71 16.37 -13.89 -6.60
N VAL A 72 17.31 -13.33 -7.38
CA VAL A 72 16.99 -12.57 -8.59
C VAL A 72 16.39 -13.48 -9.67
N GLY A 73 15.19 -13.13 -10.12
CA GLY A 73 14.50 -13.86 -11.18
C GLY A 73 15.13 -13.61 -12.55
N GLY A 74 15.50 -14.68 -13.26
CA GLY A 74 16.00 -14.59 -14.64
C GLY A 74 14.87 -14.29 -15.64
N GLY A 75 15.10 -13.32 -16.54
CA GLY A 75 14.23 -13.05 -17.69
C GLY A 75 12.84 -12.55 -17.29
N ARG A 76 11.81 -13.38 -17.51
CA ARG A 76 10.40 -13.06 -17.19
C ARG A 76 9.97 -13.48 -15.76
N ARG A 77 10.86 -14.06 -14.96
CA ARG A 77 10.54 -14.49 -13.58
C ARG A 77 10.70 -13.33 -12.62
N SER A 78 9.75 -13.17 -11.69
CA SER A 78 9.91 -12.25 -10.56
C SER A 78 11.03 -12.73 -9.63
N ASN A 79 11.63 -11.78 -8.89
CA ASN A 79 12.46 -12.12 -7.74
C ASN A 79 11.62 -12.85 -6.68
N HIS A 80 12.25 -13.75 -5.93
CA HIS A 80 11.72 -14.19 -4.65
C HIS A 80 12.66 -13.82 -3.50
N TYR A 81 12.08 -13.81 -2.30
CA TYR A 81 12.68 -13.29 -1.10
C TYR A 81 12.53 -14.31 0.04
N GLU A 82 13.53 -14.39 0.89
CA GLU A 82 13.49 -15.15 2.14
C GLU A 82 13.90 -14.24 3.30
N ILE A 83 13.22 -14.35 4.42
CA ILE A 83 13.60 -13.72 5.69
C ILE A 83 14.31 -14.79 6.54
N PRO A 84 15.63 -14.67 6.81
CA PRO A 84 16.35 -15.64 7.63
C PRO A 84 15.87 -15.64 9.08
N MET A 85 14.98 -16.56 9.43
CA MET A 85 14.47 -16.74 10.80
C MET A 85 15.38 -17.66 11.63
N THR A 86 16.68 -17.34 11.68
CA THR A 86 17.64 -18.01 12.56
C THR A 86 17.70 -17.26 13.90
N SER A 87 17.55 -18.00 15.01
CA SER A 87 17.52 -17.41 16.36
C SER A 87 18.83 -16.75 16.81
N ASP A 88 19.95 -17.08 16.15
CA ASP A 88 21.27 -16.58 16.50
C ASP A 88 21.67 -15.39 15.61
N ASN A 89 21.46 -14.17 16.12
CA ASN A 89 21.87 -12.92 15.48
C ASN A 89 23.40 -12.65 15.64
N SER A 90 24.22 -13.71 15.62
CA SER A 90 25.64 -13.66 16.01
C SER A 90 26.64 -14.04 14.91
N GLU A 91 26.20 -14.63 13.78
CA GLU A 91 27.10 -15.09 12.71
C GLU A 91 26.61 -14.73 11.30
N LEU A 92 26.42 -13.44 11.01
CA LEU A 92 26.36 -12.96 9.62
C LEU A 92 27.63 -12.21 9.21
N SER A 93 28.61 -13.01 8.78
CA SER A 93 29.75 -12.55 8.00
C SER A 93 30.07 -13.57 6.91
N THR A 94 29.41 -13.45 5.76
CA THR A 94 29.96 -13.89 4.45
C THR A 94 29.15 -13.28 3.29
N PRO A 95 29.72 -12.36 2.48
CA PRO A 95 29.06 -11.91 1.26
C PRO A 95 29.28 -12.95 0.15
N THR A 96 28.26 -13.77 -0.16
CA THR A 96 28.30 -14.64 -1.35
C THR A 96 28.07 -13.82 -2.63
N SER A 97 29.12 -13.09 -3.03
CA SER A 97 29.16 -12.39 -4.31
C SER A 97 29.24 -13.41 -5.44
N ASN A 98 28.10 -13.72 -6.07
CA ASN A 98 28.06 -14.57 -7.26
C ASN A 98 28.55 -13.79 -8.49
N ARG A 99 29.84 -13.42 -8.46
CA ARG A 99 30.56 -12.72 -9.53
C ARG A 99 30.92 -13.74 -10.60
N ARG A 100 30.35 -13.61 -11.80
CA ARG A 100 30.80 -14.39 -12.97
C ARG A 100 32.26 -14.03 -13.31
N PRO A 101 33.09 -14.98 -13.78
CA PRO A 101 34.47 -14.68 -14.14
C PRO A 101 34.53 -13.69 -15.32
N ARG A 102 35.34 -12.64 -15.17
CA ARG A 102 36.01 -12.03 -16.34
C ARG A 102 37.32 -12.79 -16.52
N GLN A 103 37.64 -13.10 -17.78
CA GLN A 103 38.97 -13.57 -18.14
C GLN A 103 39.89 -12.34 -18.24
N ASP A 104 41.01 -12.39 -17.52
CA ASP A 104 42.13 -11.48 -17.72
C ASP A 104 43.05 -12.07 -18.80
N ASP A 105 43.65 -11.19 -19.61
CA ASP A 105 44.89 -11.45 -20.35
C ASP A 105 45.79 -10.20 -20.20
N THR A 106 47.11 -10.42 -20.30
CA THR A 106 48.09 -9.79 -19.38
C THR A 106 48.89 -8.62 -20.05
N PRO A 107 50.12 -8.20 -19.65
CA PRO A 107 50.30 -6.81 -19.18
C PRO A 107 51.32 -5.93 -19.93
N ALA A 108 51.34 -4.65 -19.52
CA ALA A 108 52.50 -3.74 -19.41
C ALA A 108 53.35 -3.37 -20.65
N THR A 109 53.54 -2.06 -20.87
CA THR A 109 54.86 -1.38 -20.76
C THR A 109 54.68 0.14 -20.92
N SER A 110 55.44 0.92 -20.16
CA SER A 110 55.72 2.35 -20.39
C SER A 110 57.24 2.52 -20.34
N PRO A 111 57.88 3.31 -21.22
CA PRO A 111 58.21 4.69 -20.80
C PRO A 111 58.30 5.72 -21.95
N GLY A 112 58.34 7.03 -21.61
CA GLY A 112 58.92 8.03 -22.51
C GLY A 112 58.31 9.45 -22.45
N HIS A 113 58.95 10.33 -21.68
CA HIS A 113 58.89 11.79 -21.87
C HIS A 113 60.34 12.26 -22.03
N PRO A 114 60.63 13.31 -22.83
CA PRO A 114 60.68 14.64 -22.21
C PRO A 114 60.39 15.87 -23.13
N ARG A 115 59.79 16.92 -22.52
CA ARG A 115 60.17 18.36 -22.62
C ARG A 115 60.02 19.09 -23.98
N CYS A 116 59.90 20.43 -24.12
CA CYS A 116 59.66 21.61 -23.24
C CYS A 116 59.41 22.84 -24.17
N ASP A 117 59.08 24.09 -23.77
CA ASP A 117 58.81 24.73 -22.46
C ASP A 117 57.98 26.03 -22.66
N ASP A 118 57.54 26.65 -21.56
CA ASP A 118 57.21 28.09 -21.36
C ASP A 118 56.04 28.75 -22.15
N VAL A 119 55.23 29.66 -21.58
CA VAL A 119 55.53 30.73 -20.61
C VAL A 119 54.52 30.80 -19.43
N ALA A 120 54.99 31.25 -18.26
CA ALA A 120 54.24 31.46 -17.01
C ALA A 120 54.32 32.94 -16.51
N PRO A 121 54.22 33.26 -15.21
CA PRO A 121 53.03 33.53 -14.37
C PRO A 121 53.08 35.01 -13.84
N PRO A 122 52.67 35.44 -12.59
CA PRO A 122 51.81 34.88 -11.52
C PRO A 122 50.66 35.87 -11.11
N THR A 123 49.82 35.68 -10.06
CA THR A 123 50.15 35.96 -8.63
C THR A 123 49.03 35.57 -7.63
N GLN A 124 49.35 34.60 -6.76
CA GLN A 124 49.01 34.41 -5.32
C GLN A 124 47.57 34.46 -4.72
N LEU A 125 47.41 33.61 -3.69
CA LEU A 125 46.26 33.46 -2.78
C LEU A 125 46.07 34.63 -1.78
N ARG A 126 44.89 34.70 -1.15
CA ARG A 126 44.72 34.73 0.34
C ARG A 126 43.30 34.31 0.79
N ARG A 127 43.20 33.89 2.07
CA ARG A 127 42.00 33.37 2.75
C ARG A 127 40.94 34.44 3.06
N GLY A 128 39.68 34.01 3.14
CA GLY A 128 38.62 34.63 3.94
C GLY A 128 37.59 33.56 4.34
N THR A 129 37.13 33.57 5.59
CA THR A 129 36.08 32.66 6.11
C THR A 129 34.82 33.48 6.48
N PRO A 130 33.74 32.83 6.95
CA PRO A 130 32.48 32.71 6.23
C PRO A 130 31.45 33.81 6.58
N ASP A 131 30.39 33.98 5.78
CA ASP A 131 29.04 34.02 6.36
C ASP A 131 27.85 33.85 5.38
N THR A 132 26.76 33.35 5.96
CA THR A 132 25.33 33.52 5.62
C THR A 132 24.80 33.11 4.23
N ALA A 133 23.84 32.18 4.24
CA ALA A 133 23.00 31.80 3.10
C ALA A 133 21.83 32.79 2.90
N MET A 134 21.42 33.02 1.65
CA MET A 134 20.26 33.84 1.30
C MET A 134 18.97 33.00 1.20
N THR A 135 18.06 33.22 2.15
CA THR A 135 16.64 32.82 2.07
C THR A 135 15.84 33.94 1.40
N PRO A 136 14.92 33.64 0.46
CA PRO A 136 13.92 34.62 0.01
C PRO A 136 12.69 34.58 0.94
N GLU A 137 12.37 35.70 1.57
CA GLU A 137 11.17 35.88 2.41
C GLU A 137 10.47 37.23 2.13
N PRO A 138 9.22 37.46 2.62
CA PRO A 138 8.15 37.92 1.74
C PRO A 138 7.84 39.42 1.80
N SER A 139 7.10 39.89 0.79
CA SER A 139 6.55 41.25 0.75
C SER A 139 5.38 41.42 1.72
N SER A 140 5.51 42.39 2.62
CA SER A 140 4.44 42.85 3.53
C SER A 140 4.16 44.32 3.24
N ASN A 141 2.88 44.65 2.96
CA ASN A 141 2.42 46.03 2.87
C ASN A 141 1.53 46.35 4.08
N GLY A 142 1.92 47.40 4.82
CA GLY A 142 1.24 47.86 6.02
C GLY A 142 -0.07 48.64 5.77
N PRO A 143 -0.76 49.02 6.86
CA PRO A 143 -2.15 49.50 6.80
C PRO A 143 -2.28 50.97 6.42
N ARG A 144 -3.45 51.36 5.89
CA ARG A 144 -3.85 52.76 5.73
C ARG A 144 -5.22 53.01 6.35
N THR A 145 -5.32 54.16 7.01
CA THR A 145 -6.40 54.56 7.92
C THR A 145 -7.72 54.85 7.22
N LEU A 146 -8.84 54.54 7.88
CA LEU A 146 -10.20 54.87 7.43
C LEU A 146 -10.54 56.34 7.74
N HIS A 147 -11.24 56.99 6.81
CA HIS A 147 -12.07 58.18 7.07
C HIS A 147 -13.55 57.84 6.76
N PRO A 148 -14.53 58.50 7.40
CA PRO A 148 -15.94 58.08 7.38
C PRO A 148 -16.72 58.52 6.12
N ALA A 149 -17.95 57.98 6.02
CA ALA A 149 -18.84 57.98 4.85
C ALA A 149 -19.41 59.36 4.42
N PRO A 150 -20.20 59.39 3.32
CA PRO A 150 -21.65 59.35 3.55
C PRO A 150 -22.46 58.39 2.64
N ASP A 151 -23.42 57.75 3.30
CA ASP A 151 -24.83 57.53 2.90
C ASP A 151 -25.21 57.23 1.43
N ALA A 152 -25.67 56.00 1.18
CA ALA A 152 -26.55 55.64 0.05
C ALA A 152 -27.32 54.34 0.35
N THR A 153 -28.59 54.52 0.71
CA THR A 153 -29.65 53.53 0.98
C THR A 153 -29.65 52.28 0.08
N VAL A 154 -29.63 51.09 0.67
CA VAL A 154 -30.11 49.83 0.05
C VAL A 154 -30.93 49.05 1.07
N GLU A 155 -32.09 48.55 0.65
CA GLU A 155 -33.12 47.96 1.52
C GLU A 155 -32.77 46.58 2.11
N PRO A 156 -33.37 46.21 3.26
CA PRO A 156 -33.17 44.91 3.90
C PRO A 156 -33.97 43.81 3.18
N ARG A 157 -33.27 42.83 2.59
CA ARG A 157 -33.90 41.55 2.18
C ARG A 157 -33.91 40.56 3.34
N SER A 158 -35.11 40.31 3.89
CA SER A 158 -35.37 39.22 4.83
C SER A 158 -35.09 37.84 4.18
N PRO A 159 -34.54 36.87 4.92
CA PRO A 159 -34.56 35.47 4.52
C PRO A 159 -35.94 34.88 4.87
N ALA A 160 -36.78 34.67 3.85
CA ALA A 160 -37.97 33.84 3.94
C ALA A 160 -37.74 32.54 3.16
N GLY A 161 -38.37 31.45 3.58
CA GLY A 161 -38.35 30.17 2.85
C GLY A 161 -37.57 29.06 3.57
N SER A 162 -38.23 28.41 4.52
CA SER A 162 -37.86 27.07 4.94
C SER A 162 -38.33 26.07 3.87
N ASP A 163 -37.46 25.69 2.95
CA ASP A 163 -37.75 24.60 2.00
C ASP A 163 -37.59 23.26 2.73
N THR A 164 -38.72 22.72 3.18
CA THR A 164 -38.79 21.36 3.74
C THR A 164 -38.57 20.30 2.68
N ASP A 165 -37.68 19.34 2.98
CA ASP A 165 -37.36 18.17 2.16
C ASP A 165 -38.59 17.39 1.69
N GLY A 166 -38.54 16.91 0.44
CA GLY A 166 -39.58 16.04 -0.13
C GLY A 166 -39.08 15.27 -1.36
N GLY A 167 -38.32 14.18 -1.16
CA GLY A 167 -37.99 13.28 -2.28
C GLY A 167 -36.85 12.26 -2.10
N GLY A 168 -35.95 12.41 -1.11
CA GLY A 168 -34.74 11.56 -0.99
C GLY A 168 -34.73 10.50 0.14
N GLY A 169 -35.71 10.55 1.06
CA GLY A 169 -35.55 10.02 2.42
C GLY A 169 -35.23 8.52 2.57
N GLY A 170 -35.56 7.66 1.61
CA GLY A 170 -35.35 6.21 1.74
C GLY A 170 -33.87 5.80 1.75
N PHE A 171 -33.09 6.28 0.78
CA PHE A 171 -31.66 5.96 0.67
C PHE A 171 -30.84 6.68 1.75
N ASP A 172 -31.19 7.93 2.07
CA ASP A 172 -30.55 8.67 3.16
C ASP A 172 -30.79 8.00 4.52
N THR A 173 -31.99 7.47 4.79
CA THR A 173 -32.27 6.72 6.02
C THR A 173 -31.42 5.46 6.10
N ALA A 174 -31.39 4.64 5.04
CA ALA A 174 -30.58 3.42 5.01
C ALA A 174 -29.07 3.70 5.14
N ALA A 175 -28.57 4.80 4.59
CA ALA A 175 -27.19 5.23 4.74
C ALA A 175 -26.88 5.76 6.16
N MET A 176 -27.83 6.46 6.79
CA MET A 176 -27.71 6.93 8.18
C MET A 176 -27.75 5.78 9.19
N GLU A 177 -28.52 4.72 8.92
CA GLU A 177 -28.46 3.46 9.70
C GLU A 177 -27.08 2.80 9.62
N VAL A 178 -26.47 2.73 8.43
CA VAL A 178 -25.10 2.21 8.28
C VAL A 178 -24.11 3.04 9.09
N LEU A 179 -24.20 4.37 9.04
CA LEU A 179 -23.37 5.26 9.85
C LEU A 179 -23.60 5.12 11.36
N ALA A 180 -24.83 4.82 11.80
CA ALA A 180 -25.14 4.54 13.20
C ALA A 180 -24.59 3.18 13.65
N GLY A 181 -24.58 2.19 12.74
CA GLY A 181 -24.08 0.84 12.99
C GLY A 181 -22.55 0.70 13.12
N LEU A 182 -21.77 1.74 12.79
CA LEU A 182 -20.30 1.71 12.91
C LEU A 182 -19.79 1.65 14.38
N GLY A 183 -20.64 1.97 15.36
CA GLY A 183 -20.29 1.96 16.77
C GLY A 183 -19.51 3.20 17.26
N PRO A 184 -19.13 3.24 18.55
CA PRO A 184 -18.51 4.41 19.18
C PRO A 184 -17.08 4.69 18.69
N ASP A 185 -16.37 3.66 18.20
CA ASP A 185 -14.96 3.76 17.79
C ASP A 185 -14.75 4.53 16.47
N TRP A 186 -15.85 4.89 15.79
CA TRP A 186 -15.87 5.72 14.59
C TRP A 186 -16.56 7.07 14.86
N PRO A 187 -15.94 7.99 15.64
CA PRO A 187 -16.52 9.28 15.94
C PRO A 187 -16.61 10.16 14.68
N LEU A 188 -17.83 10.58 14.35
CA LEU A 188 -18.14 11.38 13.15
C LEU A 188 -19.05 12.55 13.49
N THR A 189 -18.64 13.77 13.11
CA THR A 189 -19.47 14.98 13.19
C THR A 189 -20.63 14.92 12.21
N HIS A 190 -21.71 15.69 12.47
CA HIS A 190 -22.86 15.79 11.57
C HIS A 190 -22.46 16.18 10.13
N GLY A 191 -21.49 17.09 9.96
CA GLY A 191 -20.97 17.48 8.66
C GLY A 191 -20.18 16.37 7.95
N GLN A 192 -19.48 15.51 8.69
CA GLN A 192 -18.80 14.34 8.12
C GLN A 192 -19.82 13.26 7.72
N ARG A 193 -20.83 13.00 8.55
CA ARG A 193 -21.92 12.05 8.24
C ARG A 193 -22.60 12.43 6.92
N ARG A 194 -23.05 13.69 6.78
CA ARG A 194 -23.66 14.21 5.52
C ARG A 194 -22.78 14.05 4.27
N ARG A 195 -21.45 14.10 4.41
CA ARG A 195 -20.52 13.88 3.27
C ARG A 195 -20.39 12.40 2.89
N LEU A 196 -20.54 11.48 3.84
CA LEU A 196 -20.43 10.04 3.62
C LEU A 196 -21.76 9.42 3.15
N THR A 197 -22.90 9.99 3.54
CA THR A 197 -24.25 9.53 3.15
C THR A 197 -24.39 9.17 1.66
N PRO A 198 -24.06 10.04 0.67
CA PRO A 198 -24.23 9.69 -0.73
C PRO A 198 -23.31 8.55 -1.19
N MET A 199 -22.08 8.45 -0.66
CA MET A 199 -21.17 7.35 -0.99
C MET A 199 -21.69 6.00 -0.47
N ILE A 200 -22.31 6.00 0.72
CA ILE A 200 -22.95 4.81 1.30
C ILE A 200 -24.20 4.45 0.49
N ALA A 201 -25.03 5.42 0.10
CA ALA A 201 -26.18 5.19 -0.76
C ALA A 201 -25.77 4.54 -2.10
N THR A 202 -24.69 5.02 -2.73
CA THR A 202 -24.12 4.38 -3.94
C THR A 202 -23.66 2.96 -3.70
N ALA A 203 -23.05 2.64 -2.55
CA ALA A 203 -22.64 1.28 -2.22
C ALA A 203 -23.85 0.33 -2.04
N LEU A 204 -24.92 0.80 -1.38
CA LEU A 204 -26.16 0.05 -1.20
C LEU A 204 -26.87 -0.20 -2.54
N ASP A 205 -26.96 0.81 -3.42
CA ASP A 205 -27.52 0.71 -4.77
C ASP A 205 -26.71 -0.26 -5.66
N ALA A 206 -25.38 -0.27 -5.51
CA ALA A 206 -24.50 -1.26 -6.14
C ALA A 206 -24.67 -2.69 -5.61
N GLY A 207 -25.56 -2.93 -4.62
CA GLY A 207 -25.92 -4.26 -4.13
C GLY A 207 -25.23 -4.69 -2.83
N TRP A 208 -24.57 -3.78 -2.10
CA TRP A 208 -24.04 -4.13 -0.77
C TRP A 208 -25.16 -4.30 0.26
N ARG A 209 -25.13 -5.40 1.01
CA ARG A 209 -26.01 -5.60 2.17
C ARG A 209 -25.55 -4.71 3.32
N ARG A 210 -26.46 -3.95 3.94
CA ARG A 210 -26.19 -3.02 5.07
C ARG A 210 -25.22 -3.59 6.11
N HIS A 211 -25.47 -4.79 6.62
CA HIS A 211 -24.61 -5.43 7.65
C HIS A 211 -23.17 -5.70 7.15
N ALA A 212 -23.00 -6.23 5.94
CA ALA A 212 -21.68 -6.49 5.36
C ALA A 212 -20.92 -5.19 5.05
N LEU A 213 -21.65 -4.12 4.70
CA LEU A 213 -21.06 -2.79 4.53
C LEU A 213 -20.59 -2.21 5.87
N ILE A 214 -21.40 -2.33 6.94
CA ILE A 214 -21.00 -1.93 8.30
C ILE A 214 -19.74 -2.70 8.74
N GLU A 215 -19.73 -4.03 8.60
CA GLU A 215 -18.59 -4.89 8.96
C GLU A 215 -17.30 -4.46 8.23
N HIS A 216 -17.38 -4.26 6.91
CA HIS A 216 -16.25 -3.80 6.10
C HIS A 216 -15.77 -2.40 6.48
N LEU A 217 -16.70 -1.47 6.75
CA LEU A 217 -16.38 -0.09 7.09
C LEU A 217 -15.87 0.07 8.53
N ALA A 218 -16.33 -0.75 9.48
CA ALA A 218 -15.97 -0.65 10.89
C ALA A 218 -14.66 -1.37 11.27
N ALA A 219 -14.16 -2.28 10.43
CA ALA A 219 -12.99 -3.11 10.71
C ALA A 219 -11.74 -2.31 11.14
N ASN A 220 -10.97 -2.79 12.11
CA ASN A 220 -9.69 -2.21 12.56
C ASN A 220 -9.78 -0.68 12.86
N PRO A 221 -10.51 -0.25 13.91
CA PRO A 221 -10.61 1.15 14.31
C PRO A 221 -9.36 1.69 15.01
N ASP A 222 -8.53 0.81 15.58
CA ASP A 222 -7.40 1.19 16.43
C ASP A 222 -6.38 2.10 15.72
N GLY A 223 -6.01 3.20 16.37
CA GLY A 223 -5.03 4.16 15.86
C GLY A 223 -5.52 5.07 14.71
N VAL A 224 -6.80 5.01 14.32
CA VAL A 224 -7.36 5.86 13.25
C VAL A 224 -7.43 7.32 13.67
N LYS A 225 -6.48 8.13 13.20
CA LYS A 225 -6.41 9.59 13.48
C LYS A 225 -7.47 10.43 12.75
N SER A 226 -8.13 9.88 11.73
CA SER A 226 -9.16 10.59 10.96
C SER A 226 -10.24 9.60 10.45
N PRO A 227 -11.27 9.32 11.28
CA PRO A 227 -12.32 8.35 10.96
C PRO A 227 -13.00 8.61 9.62
N ALA A 228 -13.42 9.85 9.37
CA ALA A 228 -14.11 10.23 8.13
C ALA A 228 -13.26 10.03 6.87
N ALA A 229 -11.93 10.26 6.94
CA ALA A 229 -11.05 10.06 5.80
C ALA A 229 -10.82 8.58 5.49
N VAL A 230 -10.70 7.74 6.52
CA VAL A 230 -10.57 6.28 6.36
C VAL A 230 -11.86 5.67 5.82
N LEU A 231 -13.03 6.09 6.31
CA LEU A 231 -14.32 5.63 5.79
C LEU A 231 -14.54 6.07 4.34
N ALA A 232 -14.22 7.32 3.99
CA ALA A 232 -14.30 7.78 2.60
C ALA A 232 -13.37 6.98 1.67
N ALA A 233 -12.14 6.68 2.11
CA ALA A 233 -11.22 5.85 1.34
C ALA A 233 -11.74 4.42 1.15
N ARG A 234 -12.28 3.79 2.21
CA ARG A 234 -12.90 2.45 2.12
C ARG A 234 -14.12 2.42 1.20
N LEU A 235 -14.95 3.47 1.25
CA LEU A 235 -16.11 3.62 0.36
C LEU A 235 -15.71 3.81 -1.11
N HIS A 236 -14.56 4.43 -1.38
CA HIS A 236 -14.02 4.59 -2.73
C HIS A 236 -13.39 3.28 -3.26
N ASP A 237 -12.64 2.58 -2.43
CA ASP A 237 -11.94 1.33 -2.77
C ASP A 237 -12.79 0.06 -2.47
N LEU A 238 -14.13 0.17 -2.42
CA LEU A 238 -15.00 -0.99 -2.16
C LEU A 238 -14.79 -2.08 -3.21
N PRO A 239 -14.58 -3.35 -2.81
CA PRO A 239 -14.65 -4.45 -3.75
C PRO A 239 -16.07 -4.56 -4.34
N ARG A 240 -16.19 -5.23 -5.50
CA ARG A 240 -17.51 -5.60 -6.02
C ARG A 240 -18.25 -6.41 -4.94
N PRO A 241 -19.53 -6.11 -4.64
CA PRO A 241 -20.22 -6.73 -3.52
C PRO A 241 -20.17 -8.27 -3.61
N PHE A 242 -19.83 -8.91 -2.50
CA PHE A 242 -19.81 -10.36 -2.37
C PHE A 242 -21.22 -10.92 -2.61
N GLY A 243 -21.47 -11.39 -3.82
CA GLY A 243 -22.78 -11.79 -4.35
C GLY A 243 -23.02 -11.38 -5.81
N ALA A 244 -22.33 -10.34 -6.31
CA ALA A 244 -22.41 -9.93 -7.73
C ALA A 244 -21.68 -10.89 -8.69
N SER A 245 -20.91 -11.84 -8.15
CA SER A 245 -20.61 -13.09 -8.85
C SER A 245 -21.77 -14.05 -8.58
N GLY A 246 -22.54 -14.39 -9.61
CA GLY A 246 -23.52 -15.46 -9.50
C GLY A 246 -22.82 -16.76 -9.13
N GLY A 247 -22.79 -17.08 -7.84
CA GLY A 247 -22.26 -18.33 -7.31
C GLY A 247 -23.36 -19.37 -7.42
N THR A 248 -23.14 -20.41 -8.21
CA THR A 248 -23.96 -21.61 -8.10
C THR A 248 -23.62 -22.19 -6.75
N GLU A 249 -24.59 -22.12 -5.84
CA GLU A 249 -24.59 -22.83 -4.57
C GLU A 249 -24.10 -24.26 -4.82
N ARG A 250 -23.09 -24.69 -4.05
CA ARG A 250 -22.37 -25.93 -4.33
C ARG A 250 -23.39 -27.07 -4.26
N PRO A 251 -23.65 -27.83 -5.34
CA PRO A 251 -24.72 -28.81 -5.35
C PRO A 251 -24.57 -29.81 -4.21
N ASP A 252 -25.73 -30.26 -3.71
CA ASP A 252 -25.80 -31.34 -2.75
C ASP A 252 -25.01 -32.57 -3.23
N TRP A 253 -24.64 -33.40 -2.26
CA TRP A 253 -23.87 -34.59 -2.58
C TRP A 253 -24.69 -35.55 -3.44
N CYS A 254 -24.17 -35.92 -4.61
CA CYS A 254 -24.87 -36.75 -5.58
C CYS A 254 -24.97 -38.25 -5.20
N GLY A 255 -24.47 -38.66 -4.03
CA GLY A 255 -24.39 -40.06 -3.59
C GLY A 255 -23.33 -40.92 -4.31
N ASN A 256 -22.96 -40.56 -5.54
CA ASN A 256 -22.10 -41.35 -6.44
C ASN A 256 -20.64 -40.86 -6.53
N CYS A 257 -20.14 -40.20 -5.49
CA CYS A 257 -18.73 -39.80 -5.37
C CYS A 257 -18.33 -39.72 -3.90
N ASP A 258 -17.03 -39.58 -3.60
CA ASP A 258 -16.59 -39.39 -2.22
C ASP A 258 -17.23 -38.13 -1.60
N GLN A 259 -17.86 -38.27 -0.43
CA GLN A 259 -18.70 -37.21 0.17
C GLN A 259 -17.89 -35.97 0.54
N THR A 260 -16.64 -36.17 0.98
CA THR A 260 -15.75 -35.13 1.51
C THR A 260 -15.04 -34.38 0.37
N THR A 261 -14.38 -35.12 -0.51
CA THR A 261 -13.54 -34.57 -1.58
C THR A 261 -14.31 -34.30 -2.88
N ARG A 262 -15.50 -34.89 -3.05
CA ARG A 262 -16.34 -34.83 -4.27
C ARG A 262 -15.63 -35.31 -5.54
N HIS A 263 -14.68 -36.23 -5.39
CA HIS A 263 -14.07 -36.95 -6.49
C HIS A 263 -14.69 -38.34 -6.67
N ARG A 264 -14.64 -38.86 -7.89
CA ARG A 264 -14.97 -40.26 -8.21
C ARG A 264 -13.78 -40.92 -8.90
N GLU A 265 -13.64 -42.22 -8.70
CA GLU A 265 -12.74 -43.05 -9.50
C GLU A 265 -13.43 -43.39 -10.83
N ARG A 266 -12.66 -43.37 -11.92
CA ARG A 266 -13.07 -43.80 -13.26
C ARG A 266 -12.74 -45.28 -13.46
N ASP A 267 -13.32 -45.89 -14.49
CA ASP A 267 -13.03 -47.27 -14.89
C ASP A 267 -11.54 -47.51 -15.27
N ASP A 268 -10.77 -46.45 -15.54
CA ASP A 268 -9.32 -46.49 -15.77
C ASP A 268 -8.46 -46.34 -14.49
N GLY A 269 -9.08 -46.42 -13.30
CA GLY A 269 -8.43 -46.27 -12.00
C GLY A 269 -7.99 -44.83 -11.67
N ARG A 270 -8.41 -43.83 -12.46
CA ARG A 270 -8.06 -42.43 -12.22
C ARG A 270 -9.13 -41.69 -11.44
N VAL A 271 -8.70 -40.91 -10.47
CA VAL A 271 -9.56 -40.05 -9.66
C VAL A 271 -9.82 -38.73 -10.39
N GLU A 272 -11.09 -38.37 -10.56
CA GLU A 272 -11.53 -37.10 -11.17
C GLU A 272 -12.56 -36.35 -10.31
N ARG A 273 -12.77 -35.06 -10.58
CA ARG A 273 -13.87 -34.31 -9.94
C ARG A 273 -15.20 -34.80 -10.45
N CYS A 274 -16.15 -35.08 -9.55
CA CYS A 274 -17.47 -35.54 -9.95
C CYS A 274 -18.23 -34.43 -10.70
N PRO A 275 -18.61 -34.63 -11.98
CA PRO A 275 -19.25 -33.59 -12.78
C PRO A 275 -20.66 -33.22 -12.28
N ALA A 276 -21.32 -34.10 -11.50
CA ALA A 276 -22.60 -33.79 -10.85
C ALA A 276 -22.44 -32.84 -9.66
N CYS A 277 -21.37 -32.97 -8.87
CA CYS A 277 -21.06 -32.03 -7.78
C CYS A 277 -20.26 -30.80 -8.25
N HIS A 278 -19.71 -30.84 -9.46
CA HIS A 278 -18.96 -29.77 -10.10
C HIS A 278 -19.46 -29.58 -11.54
N PRO A 279 -20.71 -29.13 -11.76
CA PRO A 279 -21.22 -28.84 -13.09
C PRO A 279 -20.37 -27.73 -13.71
N THR A 280 -19.57 -28.08 -14.72
CA THR A 280 -18.84 -27.11 -15.51
C THR A 280 -19.85 -26.21 -16.20
N ARG A 281 -19.83 -24.92 -15.87
CA ARG A 281 -20.58 -23.91 -16.64
C ARG A 281 -20.03 -23.90 -18.05
N LEU A 282 -20.74 -24.56 -18.96
CA LEU A 282 -20.60 -24.28 -20.38
C LEU A 282 -21.04 -22.83 -20.57
N ALA A 283 -20.15 -22.03 -21.16
CA ALA A 283 -20.40 -20.61 -21.36
C ALA A 283 -21.52 -20.41 -22.39
N CYS A 284 -22.45 -19.52 -22.06
CA CYS A 284 -23.26 -18.76 -23.00
C CYS A 284 -22.89 -17.29 -22.82
#